data_AF-A0A3C0IYV2-F1
#
_entry.id   AF-A0A3C0IYV2-F1
#
_cell.length_a   1.000
_cell.length_b   1.000
_cell.length_c   1.000
_cell.angle_alpha   90.00
_cell.angle_beta   90.00
_cell.angle_gamma   90.00
#
_symmetry.space_group_name_H-M   'P 1'
#
loop_
_entity.id
_entity.type
_entity.pdbx_description
1 polymer ?
#
loop_
_entity_poly.entity_id
_entity_poly.type
_entity_poly.pdbx_seq_one_letter_code
_entity_poly.pdbx_strand_id
1 'polypeptide(L)' 'DVLPFAFDIQVMQKILPKLHGNAAKLLEPMETLNGALPDWCSMSRARLARMKMRLEQVGFASFME' A
#
# COMPACT_ATOMS: atom_id res chain seq x y z
N ASP A 1 11.92 16.50 -8.88
CA ASP A 1 13.03 15.65 -8.42
C ASP A 1 12.85 14.20 -8.82
N VAL A 2 13.92 13.58 -9.34
CA VAL A 2 13.92 12.17 -9.78
C VAL A 2 13.89 11.21 -8.59
N LEU A 3 14.49 11.58 -7.45
CA LEU A 3 14.60 10.74 -6.26
C LEU A 3 13.24 10.42 -5.58
N PRO A 4 12.36 11.41 -5.30
CA PRO A 4 11.03 11.14 -4.78
C PRO A 4 10.21 10.20 -5.66
N PHE A 5 10.23 10.43 -6.98
CA PHE A 5 9.53 9.57 -7.93
C PHE A 5 10.09 8.14 -7.93
N ALA A 6 11.41 7.99 -7.99
CA ALA A 6 12.06 6.67 -7.96
C ALA A 6 11.74 5.91 -6.67
N PHE A 7 11.72 6.57 -5.52
CA PHE A 7 11.35 5.94 -4.25
C PHE A 7 9.89 5.48 -4.24
N ASP A 8 8.94 6.33 -4.66
CA ASP A 8 7.52 5.96 -4.70
C ASP A 8 7.31 4.72 -5.61
N ILE A 9 8.00 4.68 -6.75
CA ILE A 9 8.02 3.49 -7.62
C ILE A 9 8.61 2.26 -6.92
N GLN A 10 9.69 2.39 -6.14
CA GLN A 10 10.25 1.27 -5.39
C GLN A 10 9.29 0.74 -4.32
N VAL A 11 8.56 1.62 -3.62
CA VAL A 11 7.52 1.20 -2.66
C VAL A 11 6.44 0.39 -3.38
N MET A 12 5.93 0.91 -4.50
CA MET A 12 4.95 0.23 -5.35
C MET A 12 5.42 -1.15 -5.84
N GLN A 13 6.70 -1.30 -6.17
CA GLN A 13 7.24 -2.52 -6.78
C GLN A 13 7.78 -3.54 -5.77
N LYS A 14 8.19 -3.12 -4.58
CA LYS A 14 8.93 -3.98 -3.63
C LYS A 14 8.23 -4.18 -2.30
N ILE A 15 7.40 -3.23 -1.87
CA ILE A 15 6.74 -3.27 -0.57
C ILE A 15 5.29 -3.69 -0.71
N LEU A 16 4.50 -2.96 -1.51
CA LEU A 16 3.07 -3.26 -1.65
C LEU A 16 2.74 -4.68 -2.14
N PRO A 17 3.52 -5.32 -3.05
CA PRO A 17 3.30 -6.72 -3.44
C PRO A 17 3.35 -7.72 -2.28
N LYS A 18 4.02 -7.36 -1.19
CA LYS A 18 4.14 -8.22 0.00
C LYS A 18 2.90 -8.13 0.90
N LEU A 19 2.05 -7.13 0.70
CA LEU A 19 0.79 -6.99 1.43
C LEU A 19 -0.32 -7.77 0.72
N HIS A 20 -0.56 -9.00 1.19
CA HIS A 20 -1.63 -9.86 0.75
C HIS A 20 -2.25 -10.62 1.94
N GLY A 21 -3.56 -10.83 1.93
CA GLY A 21 -4.25 -11.51 3.01
C GLY A 21 -5.64 -10.95 3.33
N ASN A 22 -6.16 -11.37 4.48
CA ASN A 22 -7.46 -10.94 4.99
C ASN A 22 -7.35 -9.70 5.91
N ALA A 23 -8.50 -9.14 6.27
CA ALA A 23 -8.58 -7.91 7.06
C ALA A 23 -7.77 -7.97 8.36
N ALA A 24 -7.90 -9.06 9.12
CA ALA A 24 -7.23 -9.25 10.41
C ALA A 24 -5.69 -9.17 10.32
N LYS A 25 -5.11 -9.54 9.18
CA LYS A 25 -3.64 -9.52 8.98
C LYS A 25 -3.15 -8.25 8.28
N LEU A 26 -4.01 -7.55 7.54
CA LEU A 26 -3.58 -6.46 6.67
C LEU A 26 -3.87 -5.06 7.22
N LEU A 27 -4.86 -4.89 8.09
CA LEU A 27 -5.26 -3.55 8.54
C LEU A 27 -4.10 -2.80 9.21
N GLU A 28 -3.49 -3.41 10.23
CA GLU A 28 -2.39 -2.81 10.99
C GLU A 28 -1.13 -2.57 10.12
N PRO A 29 -0.66 -3.53 9.29
CA PRO A 29 0.46 -3.28 8.40
C PRO A 29 0.20 -2.17 7.37
N MET A 30 -1.03 -2.07 6.83
CA MET A 30 -1.40 -1.01 5.89
C MET A 30 -1.41 0.37 6.55
N GLU A 31 -1.94 0.47 7.77
CA GLU A 31 -1.95 1.72 8.53
C GLU A 31 -0.54 2.15 8.94
N THR A 32 0.27 1.19 9.40
CA THR A 32 1.68 1.42 9.74
C THR A 32 2.47 1.92 8.53
N LEU A 33 2.33 1.26 7.37
CA LEU A 33 2.99 1.70 6.14
C LEU A 33 2.50 3.08 5.70
N ASN A 34 1.20 3.35 5.76
CA ASN A 34 0.65 4.65 5.38
C ASN A 34 1.15 5.79 6.30
N GLY A 35 1.42 5.51 7.58
CA GLY A 35 2.04 6.47 8.50
C GLY A 35 3.55 6.68 8.26
N ALA A 36 4.25 5.64 7.80
CA ALA A 36 5.70 5.70 7.54
C ALA A 36 6.09 6.29 6.17
N LEU A 37 5.17 6.32 5.21
CA LEU A 37 5.45 6.85 3.87
C LEU A 37 5.61 8.38 3.91
N PRO A 38 6.62 8.94 3.23
CA PRO A 38 6.69 10.38 3.01
C PRO A 38 5.44 10.94 2.32
N ASP A 39 5.12 12.22 2.52
CA ASP A 39 3.94 12.86 1.93
C ASP A 39 3.95 12.88 0.41
N TRP A 40 5.13 12.90 -0.20
CA TRP A 40 5.32 12.88 -1.63
C TRP A 40 5.14 11.48 -2.27
N CYS A 41 4.94 10.41 -1.48
CA CYS A 41 4.62 9.06 -1.99
C CYS A 41 3.15 8.91 -2.41
N SER A 42 2.68 9.83 -3.25
CA SER A 42 1.28 9.92 -3.66
C SER A 42 0.75 8.65 -4.35
N MET A 43 1.56 7.97 -5.16
CA MET A 43 1.13 6.77 -5.89
C MET A 43 0.91 5.59 -4.93
N SER A 44 1.88 5.36 -4.04
CA SER A 44 1.80 4.32 -3.01
C SER A 44 0.62 4.53 -2.08
N ARG A 45 0.41 5.77 -1.61
CA ARG A 45 -0.74 6.12 -0.76
C ARG A 45 -2.08 5.87 -1.46
N ALA A 46 -2.21 6.30 -2.71
CA ALA A 46 -3.42 6.07 -3.50
C ALA A 46 -3.70 4.57 -3.70
N ARG A 47 -2.66 3.75 -3.90
CA ARG A 47 -2.82 2.30 -4.03
C ARG A 47 -3.20 1.64 -2.70
N LEU A 48 -2.58 2.03 -1.60
CA LEU A 48 -2.96 1.56 -0.25
C LEU A 48 -4.42 1.87 0.06
N ALA A 49 -4.91 3.06 -0.26
CA ALA A 49 -6.31 3.42 -0.08
C ALA A 49 -7.27 2.49 -0.86
N ARG A 50 -6.94 2.17 -2.12
CA ARG A 50 -7.72 1.21 -2.92
C ARG A 50 -7.69 -0.20 -2.33
N MET A 51 -6.54 -0.64 -1.82
CA MET A 51 -6.42 -1.95 -1.18
C MET A 51 -7.24 -2.01 0.11
N LYS A 52 -7.23 -0.95 0.93
CA LYS A 52 -8.05 -0.86 2.15
C LYS A 52 -9.54 -0.91 1.83
N MET A 53 -10.00 -0.14 0.83
CA MET A 53 -11.39 -0.18 0.37
C MET A 53 -11.80 -1.60 -0.05
N ARG A 54 -10.93 -2.29 -0.78
CA ARG A 54 -11.19 -3.68 -1.20
C ARG A 54 -11.25 -4.63 -0.02
N LEU A 55 -10.33 -4.49 0.94
CA LEU A 55 -10.29 -5.27 2.17
C LEU A 55 -11.59 -5.12 2.97
N GLU A 56 -12.14 -3.91 3.04
CA GLU A 56 -13.42 -3.61 3.71
C GLU A 56 -14.62 -4.21 2.95
N GLN A 57 -14.59 -4.20 1.61
CA GLN A 57 -15.70 -4.68 0.78
C GLN A 57 -15.78 -6.21 0.66
N VAL A 58 -14.64 -6.89 0.51
CA VAL A 58 -14.60 -8.33 0.21
C VAL A 58 -13.85 -9.15 1.26
N GLY A 59 -13.35 -8.52 2.33
CA GLY A 59 -12.63 -9.19 3.43
C GLY A 59 -11.21 -9.64 3.09
N PHE A 60 -10.75 -9.40 1.85
CA PHE A 60 -9.47 -9.82 1.32
C PHE A 60 -8.88 -8.76 0.38
N ALA A 61 -7.56 -8.56 0.43
CA ALA A 61 -6.85 -7.72 -0.53
C ALA A 61 -5.53 -8.37 -0.92
N SER A 62 -5.20 -8.27 -2.21
CA SER A 62 -3.90 -8.63 -2.77
C SER A 62 -3.47 -7.54 -3.73
N PHE A 63 -2.16 -7.28 -3.76
CA PHE A 63 -1.58 -6.38 -4.75
C PHE A 63 -1.34 -7.08 -6.11
N MET A 64 -1.20 -8.42 -6.11
CA MET A 64 -0.83 -9.24 -7.28
C MET A 64 -1.98 -9.54 -8.25
N GLU A 65 -3.02 -8.71 -8.28
CA GLU A 65 -4.06 -8.80 -9.31
C GLU A 65 -3.68 -8.05 -10.58
#